data_AF-A0A952PZA0-F1
#
_entry.id   AF-A0A952PZA0-F1
#
_cell.length_a   1.000
_cell.length_b   1.000
_cell.length_c   1.000
_cell.angle_alpha   90.00
_cell.angle_beta   90.00
_cell.angle_gamma   90.00
#
_symmetry.space_group_name_H-M   'P 1'
#
loop_
_entity.id
_entity.type
_entity.pdbx_description
1 polymer ?
#
loop_
_entity_poly.entity_id
_entity_poly.type
_entity_poly.pdbx_seq_one_letter_code
_entity_poly.pdbx_strand_id
1 'polypeptide(L)'
;MALNLAYSATIGRTLRLDDIDTIGISSQTLADALIDSGKHDDARALIDYFLAEMQIMSKIMWTWAEDIIRFIIEKSGAAAGADVTASAGIMRTFKTQPLGLAPHQRCLDALAKGDVVNAKTWLDRMRLEFKHRDQLMVMWVQDLLSYCAATWGEEAVLETILHTHQSIWGDRYAAWDQMTPWEKVCLTVEGMRGGHFSGLTGRGEVLVSEEDDRFVIGFDPCGSGGVLRRGDPETGRPPYPITDHGVNHTAHLWTWQKTGVHWYCAHCAIAMEWLPGRQRGHPLRPLDHTLDHNAPCVWYVYKDESQTRDYHYPRTGIVKPADIH
;
A
#
# COMPACT_ATOMS: atom_id res chain seq x y z
N MET A 1 24.19 10.38 -4.27
CA MET A 1 22.72 10.19 -4.24
C MET A 1 22.09 11.49 -4.66
N ALA A 2 21.43 11.51 -5.82
CA ALA A 2 20.71 12.67 -6.30
C ALA A 2 19.22 12.46 -5.97
N LEU A 3 18.71 13.18 -4.97
CA LEU A 3 17.28 13.25 -4.70
C LEU A 3 16.60 13.90 -5.90
N ASN A 4 15.59 13.25 -6.48
CA ASN A 4 14.82 13.76 -7.60
C ASN A 4 13.33 13.85 -7.21
N LEU A 5 12.95 14.96 -6.59
CA LEU A 5 11.55 15.32 -6.38
C LEU A 5 11.07 16.14 -7.57
N ALA A 6 10.27 15.53 -8.46
CA ALA A 6 9.82 16.14 -9.69
C ALA A 6 8.30 15.99 -9.88
N TYR A 7 7.71 16.93 -10.61
CA TYR A 7 6.28 16.89 -10.93
C TYR A 7 6.01 15.86 -12.03
N SER A 8 5.20 14.84 -11.74
CA SER A 8 4.66 13.95 -12.76
C SER A 8 3.39 14.57 -13.33
N ALA A 9 3.41 14.94 -14.61
CA ALA A 9 2.23 15.47 -15.30
C ALA A 9 1.08 14.44 -15.37
N THR A 10 1.43 13.16 -15.50
CA THR A 10 0.49 12.04 -15.56
C THR A 10 -0.27 11.85 -14.24
N ILE A 11 0.42 11.97 -13.11
CA ILE A 11 -0.19 11.83 -11.77
C ILE A 11 -0.77 13.16 -11.28
N GLY A 12 -0.28 14.29 -11.81
CA GLY A 12 -0.73 15.64 -11.46
C GLY A 12 -0.11 16.18 -10.16
N ARG A 13 0.98 15.59 -9.66
CA ARG A 13 1.67 16.01 -8.43
C ARG A 13 3.14 15.65 -8.42
N THR A 14 3.87 16.18 -7.43
CA THR A 14 5.25 15.76 -7.13
C THR A 14 5.31 14.30 -6.74
N LEU A 15 6.30 13.61 -7.30
CA LEU A 15 6.68 12.24 -7.04
C LEU A 15 8.20 12.17 -6.91
N ARG A 16 8.70 11.26 -6.07
CA ARG A 16 10.11 10.93 -6.00
C ARG A 16 10.48 10.01 -7.16
N LEU A 17 11.19 10.56 -8.14
CA LEU A 17 11.64 9.94 -9.39
C LEU A 17 13.15 9.70 -9.37
N ASP A 18 13.65 9.33 -8.21
CA ASP A 18 15.03 8.90 -7.98
C ASP A 18 15.45 7.80 -8.96
N ASP A 19 16.75 7.55 -9.08
CA ASP A 19 17.26 6.38 -9.79
C ASP A 19 17.05 5.09 -9.00
N ILE A 20 17.35 3.95 -9.64
CA ILE A 20 17.16 2.63 -9.05
C ILE A 20 18.01 2.42 -7.78
N ASP A 21 19.17 3.05 -7.71
CA ASP A 21 20.10 2.92 -6.57
C ASP A 21 19.54 3.56 -5.29
N THR A 22 18.62 4.52 -5.43
CA THR A 22 18.14 5.31 -4.30
C THR A 22 16.64 5.17 -4.03
N ILE A 23 15.82 4.85 -5.04
CA ILE A 23 14.34 4.78 -4.89
C ILE A 23 13.90 3.82 -3.78
N GLY A 24 14.65 2.74 -3.55
CA GLY A 24 14.38 1.74 -2.50
C GLY A 24 14.68 2.20 -1.07
N ILE A 25 15.48 3.26 -0.91
CA ILE A 25 15.82 3.83 0.40
C ILE A 25 14.64 4.67 0.91
N SER A 26 14.31 4.54 2.19
CA SER A 26 13.18 5.29 2.76
C SER A 26 13.36 6.81 2.68
N SER A 27 12.27 7.58 2.51
CA SER A 27 12.34 9.05 2.56
C SER A 27 12.85 9.53 3.92
N GLN A 28 12.50 8.84 5.01
CA GLN A 28 13.04 9.13 6.33
C GLN A 28 14.55 8.94 6.39
N THR A 29 15.08 7.80 5.92
CA THR A 29 16.52 7.51 5.98
C THR A 29 17.33 8.49 5.12
N LEU A 30 16.81 8.88 3.96
CA LEU A 30 17.44 9.93 3.15
C LEU A 30 17.34 11.30 3.83
N ALA A 31 16.22 11.64 4.46
CA ALA A 31 16.08 12.89 5.20
C ALA A 31 17.05 12.94 6.40
N ASP A 32 17.20 11.84 7.15
CA ASP A 32 18.21 11.71 8.22
C ASP A 32 19.62 12.03 7.68
N ALA A 33 20.00 11.48 6.53
CA ALA A 33 21.31 11.72 5.92
C ALA A 33 21.50 13.17 5.44
N LEU A 34 20.44 13.80 4.92
CA LEU A 34 20.46 15.21 4.52
C LEU A 34 20.58 16.14 5.73
N ILE A 35 19.89 15.82 6.84
CA ILE A 35 20.03 16.54 8.12
C ILE A 35 21.47 16.41 8.63
N ASP A 36 22.03 15.19 8.67
CA ASP A 36 23.39 14.94 9.16
C ASP A 36 24.46 15.66 8.32
N SER A 37 24.22 15.81 7.02
CA SER A 37 25.14 16.50 6.10
C SER A 37 24.93 18.02 5.99
N GLY A 38 24.00 18.59 6.78
CA GLY A 38 23.72 20.03 6.78
C GLY A 38 23.03 20.54 5.51
N LYS A 39 22.47 19.66 4.68
CA LYS A 39 21.73 20.02 3.46
C LYS A 39 20.28 20.36 3.80
N HIS A 40 20.08 21.47 4.50
CA HIS A 40 18.80 21.81 5.12
C HIS A 40 17.65 21.97 4.12
N ASP A 41 17.87 22.59 2.96
CA ASP A 41 16.81 22.80 1.96
C ASP A 41 16.34 21.46 1.36
N ASP A 42 17.28 20.59 1.00
CA ASP A 42 16.98 19.24 0.50
C ASP A 42 16.27 18.40 1.58
N ALA A 43 16.75 18.47 2.83
CA ALA A 43 16.13 17.78 3.96
C ALA A 43 14.67 18.24 4.15
N ARG A 44 14.43 19.56 4.13
CA ARG A 44 13.09 20.13 4.24
C ARG A 44 12.17 19.64 3.13
N ALA A 45 12.61 19.70 1.87
CA ALA A 45 11.81 19.24 0.73
C ALA A 45 11.42 17.76 0.87
N LEU A 46 12.35 16.92 1.35
CA LEU A 46 12.09 15.51 1.55
C LEU A 46 11.19 15.22 2.77
N ILE A 47 11.31 16.00 3.84
CA ILE A 47 10.42 15.93 5.02
C ILE A 47 8.98 16.30 4.62
N ASP A 48 8.81 17.38 3.86
CA ASP A 48 7.51 17.81 3.31
C ASP A 48 6.90 16.73 2.42
N TYR A 49 7.71 16.18 1.52
CA TYR A 49 7.29 15.09 0.65
C TYR A 49 6.89 13.83 1.44
N PHE A 50 7.69 13.42 2.44
CA PHE A 50 7.40 12.24 3.25
C PHE A 50 6.07 12.36 4.01
N LEU A 51 5.74 13.55 4.54
CA LEU A 51 4.43 13.80 5.13
C LEU A 51 3.31 13.59 4.11
N ALA A 52 3.46 14.11 2.89
CA ALA A 52 2.46 13.96 1.83
C ALA A 52 2.24 12.48 1.46
N GLU A 53 3.32 11.69 1.36
CA GLU A 53 3.24 10.24 1.09
C GLU A 53 2.41 9.51 2.15
N MET A 54 2.69 9.78 3.43
CA MET A 54 1.97 9.18 4.55
C MET A 54 0.49 9.60 4.57
N GLN A 55 0.19 10.88 4.28
CA GLN A 55 -1.18 11.38 4.23
C GLN A 55 -2.00 10.77 3.09
N ILE A 56 -1.41 10.61 1.90
CA ILE A 56 -2.06 9.98 0.74
C ILE A 56 -2.50 8.57 1.10
N MET A 57 -1.60 7.78 1.67
CA MET A 57 -1.86 6.38 1.97
C MET A 57 -2.76 6.19 3.19
N SER A 58 -2.61 7.00 4.24
CA SER A 58 -3.55 7.03 5.36
C SER A 58 -4.97 7.34 4.88
N LYS A 59 -5.12 8.22 3.89
CA LYS A 59 -6.42 8.52 3.29
C LYS A 59 -7.05 7.31 2.61
N ILE A 60 -6.27 6.59 1.81
CA ILE A 60 -6.74 5.38 1.13
C ILE A 60 -7.19 4.33 2.15
N MET A 61 -6.41 4.11 3.21
CA MET A 61 -6.71 3.09 4.22
C MET A 61 -8.00 3.35 5.00
N TRP A 62 -8.27 4.58 5.45
CA TRP A 62 -9.52 4.86 6.14
C TRP A 62 -10.73 4.88 5.20
N THR A 63 -10.55 5.26 3.93
CA THR A 63 -11.64 5.21 2.94
C THR A 63 -12.00 3.75 2.66
N TRP A 64 -11.00 2.88 2.54
CA TRP A 64 -11.24 1.46 2.35
C TRP A 64 -12.00 0.84 3.53
N ALA A 65 -11.58 1.11 4.76
CA ALA A 65 -12.29 0.62 5.94
C ALA A 65 -13.72 1.16 6.03
N GLU A 66 -13.94 2.46 5.73
CA GLU A 66 -15.27 3.07 5.67
C GLU A 66 -16.19 2.36 4.66
N ASP A 67 -15.66 2.03 3.48
CA ASP A 67 -16.43 1.35 2.44
C ASP A 67 -16.72 -0.11 2.77
N ILE A 68 -15.81 -0.83 3.46
CA ILE A 68 -16.10 -2.18 3.97
C ILE A 68 -17.20 -2.11 5.03
N ILE A 69 -17.13 -1.15 5.95
CA ILE A 69 -18.16 -0.94 6.98
C ILE A 69 -19.51 -0.60 6.33
N ARG A 70 -19.52 0.28 5.31
CA ARG A 70 -20.73 0.58 4.52
C ARG A 70 -21.30 -0.69 3.91
N PHE A 71 -20.48 -1.49 3.23
CA PHE A 71 -20.89 -2.77 2.65
C PHE A 71 -21.49 -3.72 3.70
N ILE A 72 -20.87 -3.84 4.88
CA ILE A 72 -21.37 -4.68 5.97
C ILE A 72 -22.77 -4.22 6.41
N ILE A 73 -22.97 -2.91 6.58
CA ILE A 73 -24.24 -2.35 7.04
C ILE A 73 -25.33 -2.53 5.98
N GLU A 74 -25.01 -2.23 4.72
CA GLU A 74 -25.91 -2.45 3.58
C GLU A 74 -26.33 -3.93 3.48
N LYS A 75 -25.34 -4.83 3.47
CA LYS A 75 -25.57 -6.28 3.34
C LYS A 75 -26.28 -6.90 4.54
N SER A 76 -26.25 -6.22 5.69
CA SER A 76 -27.03 -6.58 6.89
C SER A 76 -28.50 -6.15 6.82
N GLY A 77 -28.94 -5.51 5.73
CA GLY A 77 -30.33 -5.11 5.51
C GLY A 77 -30.71 -3.76 6.11
N ALA A 78 -29.73 -2.87 6.33
CA ALA A 78 -30.02 -1.51 6.76
C ALA A 78 -30.82 -0.74 5.69
N ALA A 79 -31.62 0.23 6.13
CA ALA A 79 -32.33 1.12 5.22
C ALA A 79 -31.34 1.94 4.38
N ALA A 80 -31.69 2.20 3.11
CA ALA A 80 -30.85 2.98 2.20
C ALA A 80 -30.44 4.34 2.82
N GLY A 81 -29.13 4.63 2.82
CA GLY A 81 -28.55 5.85 3.39
C GLY A 81 -28.17 5.74 4.87
N ALA A 82 -28.68 4.74 5.60
CA ALA A 82 -28.23 4.45 6.96
C ALA A 82 -26.79 3.90 6.97
N ASP A 83 -26.44 3.11 5.96
CA ASP A 83 -25.10 2.60 5.69
C ASP A 83 -24.07 3.73 5.54
N VAL A 84 -24.38 4.76 4.75
CA VAL A 84 -23.51 5.92 4.52
C VAL A 84 -23.33 6.75 5.79
N THR A 85 -24.42 7.04 6.49
CA THR A 85 -24.36 7.89 7.70
C THR A 85 -23.67 7.18 8.86
N ALA A 86 -23.91 5.88 9.04
CA ALA A 86 -23.29 5.08 10.08
C ALA A 86 -21.80 4.84 9.82
N SER A 87 -21.40 4.45 8.59
CA SER A 87 -19.98 4.24 8.27
C SER A 87 -19.16 5.53 8.41
N ALA A 88 -19.69 6.66 7.94
CA ALA A 88 -19.06 7.96 8.11
C ALA A 88 -18.95 8.36 9.59
N GLY A 89 -19.97 8.05 10.40
CA GLY A 89 -19.96 8.27 11.85
C GLY A 89 -18.88 7.45 12.55
N ILE A 90 -18.76 6.16 12.23
CA ILE A 90 -17.74 5.25 12.78
C ILE A 90 -16.32 5.71 12.41
N MET A 91 -16.13 6.16 11.17
CA MET A 91 -14.81 6.55 10.65
C MET A 91 -14.43 8.01 10.92
N ARG A 92 -15.34 8.82 11.47
CA ARG A 92 -15.14 10.27 11.65
C ARG A 92 -13.82 10.60 12.35
N THR A 93 -13.50 9.91 13.44
CA THR A 93 -12.27 10.16 14.21
C THR A 93 -11.01 9.98 13.37
N PHE A 94 -10.94 8.95 12.52
CA PHE A 94 -9.76 8.73 11.68
C PHE A 94 -9.58 9.83 10.63
N LYS A 95 -10.69 10.38 10.11
CA LYS A 95 -10.73 11.40 9.05
C LYS A 95 -10.47 12.82 9.56
N THR A 96 -10.78 13.12 10.82
CA THR A 96 -10.69 14.50 11.36
C THR A 96 -9.42 14.78 12.17
N GLN A 97 -8.65 13.76 12.53
CA GLN A 97 -7.45 13.95 13.35
C GLN A 97 -6.26 14.43 12.48
N PRO A 98 -5.64 15.58 12.81
CA PRO A 98 -4.58 16.18 12.00
C PRO A 98 -3.22 15.52 12.24
N LEU A 99 -3.06 14.30 11.73
CA LEU A 99 -1.81 13.54 11.87
C LEU A 99 -0.62 14.20 11.18
N GLY A 100 0.54 14.07 11.81
CA GLY A 100 1.84 14.45 11.25
C GLY A 100 2.14 15.94 11.28
N LEU A 101 1.13 16.81 11.36
CA LEU A 101 1.34 18.26 11.25
C LEU A 101 2.18 18.83 12.39
N ALA A 102 1.91 18.45 13.64
CA ALA A 102 2.65 18.96 14.79
C ALA A 102 4.10 18.42 14.84
N PRO A 103 4.37 17.11 14.67
CA PRO A 103 5.73 16.60 14.53
C PRO A 103 6.48 17.19 13.34
N HIS A 104 5.82 17.34 12.19
CA HIS A 104 6.38 17.96 10.98
C HIS A 104 6.88 19.38 11.27
N GLN A 105 6.04 20.24 11.82
CA GLN A 105 6.42 21.62 12.13
C GLN A 105 7.59 21.66 13.13
N ARG A 106 7.57 20.82 14.16
CA ARG A 106 8.65 20.74 15.16
C ARG A 106 9.96 20.22 14.56
N CYS A 107 9.89 19.33 13.56
CA CYS A 107 11.05 18.87 12.80
C CYS A 107 11.67 20.03 12.00
N LEU A 108 10.84 20.80 11.27
CA LEU A 108 11.30 21.96 10.50
C LEU A 108 11.87 23.07 11.40
N ASP A 109 11.25 23.33 12.56
CA ASP A 109 11.74 24.31 13.52
C ASP A 109 13.11 23.92 14.10
N ALA A 110 13.33 22.63 14.36
CA ALA A 110 14.62 22.12 14.83
C ALA A 110 15.68 22.18 13.72
N LEU A 111 15.32 21.80 12.49
CA LEU A 111 16.19 21.90 11.32
C LEU A 111 16.64 23.35 11.07
N ALA A 112 15.73 24.32 11.16
CA ALA A 112 16.03 25.74 11.00
C ALA A 112 17.00 26.28 12.07
N LYS A 113 17.04 25.67 13.26
CA LYS A 113 17.97 26.00 14.35
C LYS A 113 19.30 25.25 14.26
N GLY A 114 19.47 24.35 13.28
CA GLY A 114 20.62 23.44 13.20
C GLY A 114 20.62 22.36 14.30
N ASP A 115 19.48 22.11 14.94
CA ASP A 115 19.34 21.10 15.99
C ASP A 115 19.07 19.73 15.36
N VAL A 116 20.15 19.09 14.89
CA VAL A 116 20.14 17.79 14.21
C VAL A 116 19.42 16.71 15.03
N VAL A 117 19.69 16.66 16.35
CA VAL A 117 19.13 15.63 17.23
C VAL A 117 17.62 15.77 17.33
N ASN A 118 17.11 16.98 17.58
CA ASN A 118 15.67 17.18 17.66
C ASN A 118 14.98 17.08 16.30
N ALA A 119 15.62 17.49 15.20
CA ALA A 119 15.06 17.34 13.86
C ALA A 119 14.76 15.86 13.55
N LYS A 120 15.74 14.97 13.77
CA LYS A 120 15.58 13.53 13.54
C LYS A 120 14.57 12.90 14.50
N THR A 121 14.55 13.35 15.75
CA THR A 121 13.56 12.89 16.75
C THR A 121 12.13 13.24 16.33
N TRP A 122 11.88 14.46 15.85
CA TRP A 122 10.55 14.86 15.39
C TRP A 122 10.15 14.22 14.06
N LEU A 123 11.10 13.99 13.16
CA LEU A 123 10.90 13.23 11.94
C LEU A 123 10.44 11.79 12.25
N ASP A 124 11.08 11.13 13.22
CA ASP A 124 10.68 9.79 13.64
C ASP A 124 9.29 9.78 14.31
N ARG A 125 9.01 10.76 15.17
CA ARG A 125 7.66 10.92 15.75
C ARG A 125 6.59 11.14 14.68
N MET A 126 6.90 11.89 13.63
CA MET A 126 5.99 12.08 12.49
C MET A 126 5.66 10.73 11.86
N ARG A 127 6.67 9.90 11.55
CA ARG A 127 6.45 8.54 11.03
C ARG A 127 5.58 7.71 11.97
N LEU A 128 5.93 7.68 13.25
CA LEU A 128 5.27 6.81 14.23
C LEU A 128 3.77 7.16 14.42
N GLU A 129 3.36 8.42 14.23
CA GLU A 129 1.94 8.79 14.23
C GLU A 129 1.15 8.10 13.11
N PHE A 130 1.75 7.87 11.95
CA PHE A 130 1.13 7.16 10.84
C PHE A 130 1.32 5.65 10.92
N LYS A 131 2.54 5.16 11.17
CA LYS A 131 2.85 3.72 11.14
C LYS A 131 1.96 2.91 12.07
N HIS A 132 1.82 3.32 13.33
CA HIS A 132 0.99 2.58 14.28
C HIS A 132 -0.47 2.53 13.85
N ARG A 133 -0.98 3.64 13.31
CA ARG A 133 -2.34 3.71 12.80
C ARG A 133 -2.51 2.82 11.57
N ASP A 134 -1.59 2.86 10.61
CA ASP A 134 -1.66 2.02 9.41
C ASP A 134 -1.73 0.54 9.80
N GLN A 135 -0.83 0.08 10.69
CA GLN A 135 -0.86 -1.32 11.15
C GLN A 135 -2.19 -1.69 11.82
N LEU A 136 -2.75 -0.81 12.66
CA LEU A 136 -4.07 -1.02 13.25
C LEU A 136 -5.17 -1.10 12.20
N MET A 137 -5.13 -0.25 11.18
CA MET A 137 -6.09 -0.27 10.07
C MET A 137 -5.97 -1.54 9.24
N VAL A 138 -4.75 -2.03 8.97
CA VAL A 138 -4.50 -3.29 8.26
C VAL A 138 -5.11 -4.47 9.02
N MET A 139 -4.89 -4.55 10.33
CA MET A 139 -5.48 -5.59 11.19
C MET A 139 -7.01 -5.48 11.24
N TRP A 140 -7.53 -4.26 11.34
CA TRP A 140 -8.98 -4.06 11.36
C TRP A 140 -9.65 -4.42 10.03
N VAL A 141 -9.03 -4.07 8.90
CA VAL A 141 -9.51 -4.50 7.58
C VAL A 141 -9.49 -6.03 7.48
N GLN A 142 -8.42 -6.70 7.94
CA GLN A 142 -8.39 -8.16 8.01
C GLN A 142 -9.60 -8.71 8.79
N ASP A 143 -9.92 -8.16 9.96
CA ASP A 143 -11.07 -8.60 10.77
C ASP A 143 -12.42 -8.33 10.09
N LEU A 144 -12.59 -7.16 9.47
CA LEU A 144 -13.82 -6.81 8.76
C LEU A 144 -14.08 -7.78 7.58
N LEU A 145 -13.03 -8.11 6.83
CA LEU A 145 -13.13 -9.10 5.74
C LEU A 145 -13.38 -10.51 6.29
N SER A 146 -12.75 -10.87 7.43
CA SER A 146 -13.01 -12.14 8.12
C SER A 146 -14.45 -12.26 8.59
N TYR A 147 -15.03 -11.15 9.08
CA TYR A 147 -16.45 -11.06 9.44
C TYR A 147 -17.35 -11.27 8.22
N CYS A 148 -17.04 -10.65 7.08
CA CYS A 148 -17.78 -10.88 5.83
C CYS A 148 -17.74 -12.36 5.42
N ALA A 149 -16.56 -12.98 5.48
CA ALA A 149 -16.40 -14.41 5.17
C ALA A 149 -17.21 -15.31 6.11
N ALA A 150 -17.15 -15.06 7.42
CA ALA A 150 -17.88 -15.82 8.43
C ALA A 150 -19.41 -15.69 8.29
N THR A 151 -19.89 -14.51 7.90
CA THR A 151 -21.33 -14.19 7.88
C THR A 151 -21.99 -14.57 6.56
N TRP A 152 -21.30 -14.36 5.44
CA TRP A 152 -21.89 -14.48 4.09
C TRP A 152 -21.07 -15.34 3.12
N GLY A 153 -20.01 -16.00 3.58
CA GLY A 153 -19.14 -16.83 2.75
C GLY A 153 -17.98 -16.06 2.09
N GLU A 154 -17.03 -16.80 1.53
CA GLU A 154 -15.79 -16.26 0.96
C GLU A 154 -16.06 -15.31 -0.22
N GLU A 155 -17.11 -15.57 -1.00
CA GLU A 155 -17.56 -14.71 -2.10
C GLU A 155 -17.90 -13.29 -1.64
N ALA A 156 -18.39 -13.12 -0.40
CA ALA A 156 -18.65 -11.80 0.16
C ALA A 156 -17.37 -10.96 0.34
N VAL A 157 -16.20 -11.61 0.48
CA VAL A 157 -14.90 -10.93 0.50
C VAL A 157 -14.55 -10.37 -0.87
N LEU A 158 -14.81 -11.12 -1.94
CA LEU A 158 -14.67 -10.60 -3.30
C LEU A 158 -15.64 -9.43 -3.53
N GLU A 159 -16.92 -9.61 -3.20
CA GLU A 159 -17.94 -8.58 -3.39
C GLU A 159 -17.60 -7.27 -2.67
N THR A 160 -17.14 -7.33 -1.41
CA THR A 160 -16.77 -6.10 -0.69
C THR A 160 -15.57 -5.42 -1.33
N ILE A 161 -14.53 -6.16 -1.74
CA ILE A 161 -13.36 -5.56 -2.38
C ILE A 161 -13.72 -4.95 -3.75
N LEU A 162 -14.65 -5.55 -4.49
CA LEU A 162 -15.17 -4.97 -5.73
C LEU A 162 -16.04 -3.74 -5.47
N HIS A 163 -16.87 -3.76 -4.42
CA HIS A 163 -17.67 -2.61 -3.99
C HIS A 163 -16.79 -1.42 -3.60
N THR A 164 -15.64 -1.67 -2.97
CA THR A 164 -14.71 -0.61 -2.56
C THR A 164 -13.71 -0.22 -3.65
N HIS A 165 -13.61 -0.95 -4.77
CA HIS A 165 -12.52 -0.75 -5.74
C HIS A 165 -12.49 0.66 -6.32
N GLN A 166 -13.64 1.20 -6.75
CA GLN A 166 -13.68 2.50 -7.43
C GLN A 166 -13.27 3.65 -6.51
N SER A 167 -13.67 3.62 -5.24
CA SER A 167 -13.41 4.69 -4.27
C SER A 167 -11.96 4.76 -3.79
N ILE A 168 -11.21 3.66 -3.88
CA ILE A 168 -9.82 3.59 -3.40
C ILE A 168 -8.79 3.51 -4.53
N TRP A 169 -9.10 2.80 -5.63
CA TRP A 169 -8.15 2.52 -6.71
C TRP A 169 -8.49 3.23 -8.02
N GLY A 170 -9.75 3.64 -8.22
CA GLY A 170 -10.23 4.25 -9.46
C GLY A 170 -9.38 5.45 -9.89
N ASP A 171 -9.39 6.52 -9.10
CA ASP A 171 -8.64 7.74 -9.44
C ASP A 171 -7.12 7.53 -9.40
N ARG A 172 -6.61 6.69 -8.48
CA ARG A 172 -5.16 6.44 -8.34
C ARG A 172 -4.58 5.73 -9.56
N TYR A 173 -5.34 4.85 -10.21
CA TYR A 173 -4.90 4.10 -11.38
C TYR A 173 -5.58 4.51 -12.69
N ALA A 174 -6.38 5.58 -12.67
CA ALA A 174 -6.98 6.14 -13.88
C ALA A 174 -5.92 6.51 -14.93
N ALA A 175 -4.76 6.99 -14.49
CA ALA A 175 -3.65 7.36 -15.35
C ALA A 175 -2.59 6.26 -15.49
N TRP A 176 -2.82 5.04 -14.97
CA TRP A 176 -1.79 3.98 -14.94
C TRP A 176 -1.22 3.69 -16.33
N ASP A 177 -2.08 3.59 -17.34
CA ASP A 177 -1.68 3.22 -18.70
C ASP A 177 -0.95 4.36 -19.42
N GLN A 178 -1.00 5.58 -18.87
CA GLN A 178 -0.29 6.77 -19.38
C GLN A 178 1.09 6.95 -18.71
N MET A 179 1.38 6.21 -17.64
CA MET A 179 2.63 6.30 -16.90
C MET A 179 3.74 5.55 -17.62
N THR A 180 4.95 6.12 -17.58
CA THR A 180 6.15 5.36 -17.92
C THR A 180 6.34 4.18 -16.95
N PRO A 181 7.02 3.09 -17.36
CA PRO A 181 7.36 2.00 -16.44
C PRO A 181 8.05 2.47 -15.16
N TRP A 182 8.90 3.50 -15.25
CA TRP A 182 9.58 4.05 -14.07
C TRP A 182 8.63 4.80 -13.12
N GLU A 183 7.69 5.59 -13.65
CA GLU A 183 6.66 6.22 -12.82
C GLU A 183 5.78 5.19 -12.11
N LYS A 184 5.45 4.07 -12.78
CA LYS A 184 4.73 2.93 -12.19
C LYS A 184 5.51 2.32 -11.01
N VAL A 185 6.84 2.15 -11.14
CA VAL A 185 7.73 1.73 -10.04
C VAL A 185 7.69 2.74 -8.91
N CYS A 186 7.95 4.01 -9.19
CA CYS A 186 8.04 5.07 -8.17
C CYS A 186 6.72 5.23 -7.39
N LEU A 187 5.56 5.19 -8.06
CA LEU A 187 4.24 5.24 -7.43
C LEU A 187 3.95 4.00 -6.57
N THR A 188 4.46 2.84 -6.98
CA THR A 188 4.35 1.59 -6.22
C THR A 188 5.20 1.66 -4.96
N VAL A 189 6.46 2.10 -5.09
CA VAL A 189 7.37 2.27 -3.96
C VAL A 189 6.83 3.31 -2.98
N GLU A 190 6.32 4.45 -3.44
CA GLU A 190 5.69 5.46 -2.58
C GLU A 190 4.61 4.85 -1.68
N GLY A 191 3.70 4.07 -2.26
CA GLY A 191 2.61 3.44 -1.50
C GLY A 191 3.11 2.49 -0.42
N MET A 192 4.20 1.77 -0.68
CA MET A 192 4.77 0.80 0.25
C MET A 192 5.72 1.41 1.28
N ARG A 193 6.38 2.51 0.91
CA ARG A 193 7.37 3.21 1.72
C ARG A 193 6.72 4.18 2.70
N GLY A 194 5.85 5.07 2.21
CA GLY A 194 5.13 6.03 3.05
C GLY A 194 3.77 5.52 3.56
N GLY A 195 3.18 4.52 2.90
CA GLY A 195 1.87 4.00 3.31
C GLY A 195 1.91 2.84 4.27
N HIS A 196 2.68 1.82 3.93
CA HIS A 196 2.72 0.59 4.72
C HIS A 196 4.00 0.42 5.52
N PHE A 197 4.99 1.28 5.34
CA PHE A 197 6.24 1.25 6.11
C PHE A 197 6.95 -0.12 6.01
N SER A 198 7.05 -0.63 4.78
CA SER A 198 7.72 -1.92 4.47
C SER A 198 9.16 -1.98 4.99
N GLY A 199 9.70 -3.20 5.09
CA GLY A 199 11.07 -3.42 5.55
C GLY A 199 11.19 -3.69 7.05
N LEU A 200 12.32 -4.25 7.46
CA LEU A 200 12.56 -4.71 8.84
C LEU A 200 12.61 -3.58 9.88
N THR A 201 13.00 -2.37 9.46
CA THR A 201 13.10 -1.21 10.37
C THR A 201 11.76 -0.50 10.54
N GLY A 202 10.76 -0.84 9.72
CA GLY A 202 9.50 -0.11 9.70
C GLY A 202 9.62 1.32 9.18
N ARG A 203 10.67 1.64 8.38
CA ARG A 203 10.85 2.98 7.80
C ARG A 203 10.41 3.07 6.35
N GLY A 204 10.08 1.95 5.69
CA GLY A 204 9.59 1.94 4.32
C GLY A 204 10.60 1.50 3.27
N GLU A 205 11.69 0.82 3.67
CA GLU A 205 12.67 0.29 2.74
C GLU A 205 12.07 -0.80 1.84
N VAL A 206 12.46 -0.77 0.57
CA VAL A 206 12.06 -1.76 -0.42
C VAL A 206 13.25 -2.12 -1.29
N LEU A 207 13.25 -3.33 -1.84
CA LEU A 207 14.25 -3.76 -2.80
C LEU A 207 13.72 -3.50 -4.21
N VAL A 208 14.48 -2.78 -5.03
CA VAL A 208 14.16 -2.57 -6.44
C VAL A 208 15.33 -3.07 -7.27
N SER A 209 15.04 -3.90 -8.25
CA SER A 209 16.02 -4.37 -9.24
C SER A 209 15.43 -4.31 -10.64
N GLU A 210 16.29 -4.15 -11.63
CA GLU A 210 15.92 -4.09 -13.04
C GLU A 210 16.42 -5.35 -13.74
N GLU A 211 15.51 -6.00 -14.45
CA GLU A 211 15.78 -7.04 -15.44
C GLU A 211 15.53 -6.46 -16.85
N ASP A 212 15.87 -7.20 -17.90
CA ASP A 212 15.74 -6.71 -19.29
C ASP A 212 14.31 -6.28 -19.63
N ASP A 213 13.31 -7.08 -19.23
CA ASP A 213 11.89 -6.92 -19.58
C ASP A 213 11.04 -6.21 -18.50
N ARG A 214 11.56 -6.06 -17.27
CA ARG A 214 10.76 -5.60 -16.12
C ARG A 214 11.59 -5.08 -14.96
N PHE A 215 10.90 -4.43 -14.03
CA PHE A 215 11.39 -4.13 -12.69
C PHE A 215 10.80 -5.13 -11.69
N VAL A 216 11.63 -5.54 -10.74
CA VAL A 216 11.25 -6.44 -9.64
C VAL A 216 11.32 -5.65 -8.33
N ILE A 217 10.18 -5.57 -7.64
CA ILE A 217 10.04 -4.83 -6.38
C ILE A 217 9.76 -5.85 -5.26
N GLY A 218 10.70 -5.98 -4.33
CA GLY A 218 10.61 -6.87 -3.18
C GLY A 218 10.29 -6.12 -1.90
N PHE A 219 9.31 -6.61 -1.14
CA PHE A 219 8.94 -6.09 0.17
C PHE A 219 9.16 -7.16 1.25
N ASP A 220 10.11 -6.94 2.17
CA ASP A 220 10.47 -7.91 3.21
C ASP A 220 10.53 -7.28 4.62
N PRO A 221 9.47 -7.43 5.43
CA PRO A 221 8.12 -7.84 5.03
C PRO A 221 7.43 -6.74 4.19
N CYS A 222 6.37 -7.09 3.45
CA CYS A 222 5.43 -6.05 3.02
C CYS A 222 4.76 -5.47 4.26
N GLY A 223 4.87 -4.16 4.44
CA GLY A 223 4.59 -3.48 5.72
C GLY A 223 3.14 -3.59 6.22
N SER A 224 2.24 -4.13 5.37
CA SER A 224 0.87 -4.48 5.69
C SER A 224 0.68 -5.99 5.92
N GLY A 225 0.33 -6.75 4.89
CA GLY A 225 0.02 -8.18 5.00
C GLY A 225 1.20 -9.05 5.48
N GLY A 226 2.44 -8.68 5.14
CA GLY A 226 3.64 -9.35 5.62
C GLY A 226 3.84 -9.15 7.12
N VAL A 227 3.73 -7.91 7.59
CA VAL A 227 3.76 -7.57 9.03
C VAL A 227 2.58 -8.18 9.78
N LEU A 228 1.40 -8.27 9.17
CA LEU A 228 0.24 -8.94 9.75
C LEU A 228 0.53 -10.43 10.03
N ARG A 229 1.11 -11.14 9.06
CA ARG A 229 1.41 -12.58 9.13
C ARG A 229 2.66 -12.92 9.96
N ARG A 230 3.68 -12.07 9.94
CA ARG A 230 5.00 -12.31 10.57
C ARG A 230 5.12 -11.65 11.95
N GLY A 231 4.33 -10.61 12.21
CA GLY A 231 4.57 -9.68 13.30
C GLY A 231 5.38 -8.46 12.85
N ASP A 232 5.45 -7.45 13.72
CA ASP A 232 6.20 -6.22 13.45
C ASP A 232 7.65 -6.35 13.93
N PRO A 233 8.63 -6.47 13.02
CA PRO A 233 10.02 -6.66 13.39
C PRO A 233 10.61 -5.46 14.16
N GLU A 234 10.11 -4.24 13.94
CA GLU A 234 10.60 -3.05 14.62
C GLU A 234 10.26 -3.08 16.12
N THR A 235 9.04 -3.51 16.47
CA THR A 235 8.53 -3.50 17.85
C THR A 235 8.58 -4.86 18.54
N GLY A 236 8.82 -5.93 17.77
CA GLY A 236 8.73 -7.32 18.25
C GLY A 236 7.29 -7.80 18.45
N ARG A 237 6.28 -7.06 17.96
CA ARG A 237 4.88 -7.50 18.03
C ARG A 237 4.74 -8.85 17.32
N PRO A 238 4.10 -9.86 17.92
CA PRO A 238 3.90 -11.15 17.25
C PRO A 238 2.95 -11.03 16.06
N PRO A 239 2.87 -12.09 15.22
CA PRO A 239 1.82 -12.23 14.22
C PRO A 239 0.44 -11.88 14.77
N TYR A 240 -0.40 -11.25 13.94
CA TYR A 240 -1.76 -10.97 14.32
C TYR A 240 -2.58 -12.28 14.39
N PRO A 241 -3.27 -12.56 15.49
CA PRO A 241 -4.10 -13.76 15.59
C PRO A 241 -5.31 -13.64 14.66
N ILE A 242 -5.53 -14.67 13.85
CA ILE A 242 -6.70 -14.74 12.97
C ILE A 242 -7.69 -15.79 13.47
N THR A 243 -8.98 -15.60 13.15
CA THR A 243 -10.02 -16.59 13.41
C THR A 243 -10.01 -17.69 12.35
N ASP A 244 -10.83 -18.73 12.52
CA ASP A 244 -11.03 -19.79 11.51
C ASP A 244 -11.44 -19.19 10.15
N HIS A 245 -12.22 -18.12 10.15
CA HIS A 245 -12.62 -17.40 8.93
C HIS A 245 -11.65 -16.30 8.51
N GLY A 246 -10.41 -16.28 9.03
CA GLY A 246 -9.40 -15.26 8.70
C GLY A 246 -8.65 -15.50 7.40
N VAL A 247 -8.78 -16.70 6.84
CA VAL A 247 -8.18 -17.11 5.57
C VAL A 247 -9.24 -17.75 4.69
N ASN A 248 -8.93 -17.89 3.41
CA ASN A 248 -9.75 -18.68 2.51
C ASN A 248 -9.52 -20.20 2.69
N HIS A 249 -10.59 -20.96 2.71
CA HIS A 249 -10.63 -22.43 2.76
C HIS A 249 -10.88 -23.05 1.40
N THR A 250 -11.45 -22.29 0.45
CA THR A 250 -11.60 -22.71 -0.95
C THR A 250 -10.59 -21.99 -1.83
N ALA A 251 -9.94 -22.72 -2.73
CA ALA A 251 -9.05 -22.10 -3.71
C ALA A 251 -9.89 -21.33 -4.74
N HIS A 252 -9.65 -20.03 -4.86
CA HIS A 252 -10.32 -19.16 -5.83
C HIS A 252 -9.32 -18.58 -6.82
N LEU A 253 -9.79 -18.23 -8.02
CA LEU A 253 -8.99 -17.46 -8.98
C LEU A 253 -8.43 -16.19 -8.32
N TRP A 254 -9.27 -15.48 -7.58
CA TRP A 254 -8.93 -14.25 -6.88
C TRP A 254 -8.16 -14.46 -5.55
N THR A 255 -7.72 -15.68 -5.24
CA THR A 255 -6.77 -15.99 -4.14
C THR A 255 -5.53 -16.73 -4.66
N TRP A 256 -5.11 -16.42 -5.89
CA TRP A 256 -4.00 -17.10 -6.58
C TRP A 256 -4.20 -18.61 -6.74
N GLN A 257 -5.44 -19.11 -6.66
CA GLN A 257 -5.80 -20.53 -6.64
C GLN A 257 -5.14 -21.30 -5.48
N LYS A 258 -4.92 -20.62 -4.35
CA LYS A 258 -4.35 -21.20 -3.12
C LYS A 258 -5.39 -21.15 -2.00
N THR A 259 -5.24 -21.98 -0.99
CA THR A 259 -5.95 -21.87 0.31
C THR A 259 -5.01 -21.32 1.37
N GLY A 260 -5.54 -20.82 2.49
CA GLY A 260 -4.75 -20.24 3.58
C GLY A 260 -4.25 -18.81 3.33
N VAL A 261 -4.75 -18.14 2.29
CA VAL A 261 -4.45 -16.74 2.01
C VAL A 261 -5.28 -15.87 2.95
N HIS A 262 -4.59 -15.00 3.69
CA HIS A 262 -5.26 -14.02 4.55
C HIS A 262 -6.12 -13.07 3.72
N TRP A 263 -7.31 -12.72 4.18
CA TRP A 263 -8.20 -11.84 3.42
C TRP A 263 -7.60 -10.48 3.10
N TYR A 264 -6.80 -9.93 4.01
CA TYR A 264 -6.03 -8.74 3.69
C TYR A 264 -5.06 -9.01 2.55
N CYS A 265 -4.37 -10.14 2.45
CA CYS A 265 -3.47 -10.39 1.32
C CYS A 265 -4.25 -10.63 0.00
N ALA A 266 -5.43 -11.23 0.07
CA ALA A 266 -6.26 -11.52 -1.11
C ALA A 266 -6.66 -10.26 -1.91
N HIS A 267 -6.76 -9.09 -1.25
CA HIS A 267 -7.05 -7.83 -1.96
C HIS A 267 -6.01 -7.50 -3.03
N CYS A 268 -4.74 -7.89 -2.83
CA CYS A 268 -3.69 -7.67 -3.82
C CYS A 268 -3.96 -8.48 -5.10
N ALA A 269 -4.33 -9.76 -4.95
CA ALA A 269 -4.69 -10.62 -6.06
C ALA A 269 -5.91 -10.06 -6.83
N ILE A 270 -6.92 -9.59 -6.09
CA ILE A 270 -8.13 -9.03 -6.68
C ILE A 270 -7.82 -7.74 -7.44
N ALA A 271 -7.23 -6.74 -6.77
CA ALA A 271 -7.09 -5.39 -7.29
C ALA A 271 -5.99 -5.25 -8.35
N MET A 272 -4.92 -6.05 -8.26
CA MET A 272 -3.77 -5.92 -9.17
C MET A 272 -3.81 -6.90 -10.34
N GLU A 273 -4.54 -8.01 -10.21
CA GLU A 273 -4.49 -9.09 -11.20
C GLU A 273 -5.87 -9.52 -11.69
N TRP A 274 -6.72 -10.03 -10.80
CA TRP A 274 -7.99 -10.65 -11.18
C TRP A 274 -8.94 -9.65 -11.83
N LEU A 275 -9.12 -8.48 -11.22
CA LEU A 275 -10.02 -7.45 -11.74
C LEU A 275 -9.45 -6.77 -12.99
N PRO A 276 -8.19 -6.27 -13.00
CA PRO A 276 -7.61 -5.69 -14.22
C PRO A 276 -7.55 -6.68 -15.37
N GLY A 277 -7.18 -7.94 -15.12
CA GLY A 277 -7.15 -8.99 -16.14
C GLY A 277 -8.49 -9.17 -16.84
N ARG A 278 -9.60 -9.09 -16.09
CA ARG A 278 -10.95 -9.22 -16.63
C ARG A 278 -11.49 -7.96 -17.30
N GLN A 279 -11.05 -6.78 -16.86
CA GLN A 279 -11.51 -5.50 -17.43
C GLN A 279 -10.69 -5.06 -18.64
N ARG A 280 -9.39 -5.37 -18.65
CA ARG A 280 -8.39 -4.86 -19.62
C ARG A 280 -7.74 -5.94 -20.46
N GLY A 281 -7.85 -7.21 -20.06
CA GLY A 281 -7.20 -8.34 -20.73
C GLY A 281 -5.81 -8.69 -20.20
N HIS A 282 -5.27 -7.91 -19.24
CA HIS A 282 -3.98 -8.19 -18.61
C HIS A 282 -3.92 -7.65 -17.15
N PRO A 283 -3.05 -8.20 -16.28
CA PRO A 283 -2.84 -7.69 -14.93
C PRO A 283 -2.28 -6.26 -14.94
N LEU A 284 -2.59 -5.47 -13.90
CA LEU A 284 -2.00 -4.16 -13.67
C LEU A 284 -0.59 -4.28 -13.08
N ARG A 285 -0.44 -5.17 -12.09
CA ARG A 285 0.83 -5.52 -11.46
C ARG A 285 0.83 -7.00 -11.09
N PRO A 286 1.51 -7.87 -11.86
CA PRO A 286 1.63 -9.26 -11.47
C PRO A 286 2.41 -9.42 -10.16
N LEU A 287 1.96 -10.34 -9.29
CA LEU A 287 2.57 -10.60 -7.99
C LEU A 287 3.05 -12.05 -7.84
N ASP A 288 4.13 -12.26 -7.10
CA ASP A 288 4.50 -13.60 -6.63
C ASP A 288 4.25 -13.72 -5.13
N HIS A 289 2.97 -13.84 -4.77
CA HIS A 289 2.58 -14.15 -3.40
C HIS A 289 2.89 -15.60 -3.03
N THR A 290 3.42 -15.77 -1.83
CA THR A 290 3.81 -17.05 -1.24
C THR A 290 3.08 -17.29 0.08
N LEU A 291 2.79 -18.56 0.37
CA LEU A 291 2.19 -18.97 1.65
C LEU A 291 3.23 -19.04 2.78
N ASP A 292 4.52 -18.93 2.46
CA ASP A 292 5.53 -18.71 3.50
C ASP A 292 5.35 -17.31 4.09
N HIS A 293 5.12 -17.26 5.40
CA HIS A 293 4.91 -16.01 6.14
C HIS A 293 6.20 -15.18 6.28
N ASN A 294 7.36 -15.80 6.11
CA ASN A 294 8.65 -15.13 6.22
C ASN A 294 9.23 -14.67 4.89
N ALA A 295 8.64 -15.11 3.77
CA ALA A 295 9.14 -14.75 2.46
C ALA A 295 8.61 -13.37 2.01
N PRO A 296 9.39 -12.65 1.18
CA PRO A 296 9.00 -11.35 0.68
C PRO A 296 7.75 -11.41 -0.21
N CYS A 297 7.01 -10.32 -0.26
CA CYS A 297 6.05 -10.09 -1.33
C CYS A 297 6.79 -9.49 -2.52
N VAL A 298 6.67 -10.10 -3.71
CA VAL A 298 7.35 -9.63 -4.92
C VAL A 298 6.33 -9.14 -5.94
N TRP A 299 6.52 -7.92 -6.42
CA TRP A 299 5.67 -7.28 -7.43
C TRP A 299 6.51 -6.99 -8.67
N TYR A 300 5.87 -7.10 -9.84
CA TYR A 300 6.48 -6.81 -11.12
C TYR A 300 5.86 -5.59 -11.77
N VAL A 301 6.71 -4.76 -12.36
CA VAL A 301 6.32 -3.73 -13.32
C VAL A 301 7.04 -4.03 -14.62
N TYR A 302 6.32 -4.52 -15.62
CA TYR A 302 6.89 -4.79 -16.93
C TYR A 302 7.13 -3.49 -17.69
N LYS A 303 8.24 -3.43 -18.45
CA LYS A 303 8.56 -2.27 -19.30
C LYS A 303 7.62 -2.21 -20.50
N ASP A 304 7.21 -3.38 -20.96
CA ASP A 304 6.13 -3.60 -21.93
C ASP A 304 5.22 -4.70 -21.37
N GLU A 305 3.95 -4.38 -21.17
CA GLU A 305 2.97 -5.27 -20.54
C GLU A 305 2.67 -6.51 -21.40
N SER A 306 2.93 -6.46 -22.71
CA SER A 306 2.87 -7.63 -23.62
C SER A 306 3.83 -8.76 -23.20
N GLN A 307 4.91 -8.39 -22.52
CA GLN A 307 5.92 -9.31 -22.00
C GLN A 307 5.53 -9.94 -20.66
N THR A 308 4.37 -9.60 -20.09
CA THR A 308 3.87 -10.24 -18.87
C THR A 308 3.87 -11.75 -19.04
N ARG A 309 4.54 -12.46 -18.13
CA ARG A 309 4.73 -13.92 -18.21
C ARG A 309 3.41 -14.68 -18.15
N ASP A 310 3.33 -15.76 -18.92
CA ASP A 310 2.10 -16.54 -19.12
C ASP A 310 1.51 -17.11 -17.83
N TYR A 311 2.35 -17.50 -16.85
CA TYR A 311 1.88 -18.08 -15.60
C TYR A 311 1.04 -17.13 -14.74
N HIS A 312 1.09 -15.82 -15.00
CA HIS A 312 0.27 -14.82 -14.31
C HIS A 312 -1.19 -14.77 -14.80
N TYR A 313 -1.49 -15.32 -15.98
CA TYR A 313 -2.82 -15.20 -16.61
C TYR A 313 -3.85 -16.24 -16.10
N PRO A 314 -3.52 -17.54 -15.97
CA PRO A 314 -4.51 -18.54 -15.56
C PRO A 314 -5.21 -18.22 -14.22
N ARG A 315 -4.50 -17.56 -13.30
CA ARG A 315 -5.05 -17.15 -11.98
C ARG A 315 -6.04 -15.98 -12.04
N THR A 316 -6.10 -15.23 -13.14
CA THR A 316 -7.14 -14.19 -13.34
C THR A 316 -8.39 -14.76 -14.03
N GLY A 317 -8.28 -15.99 -14.54
CA GLY A 317 -9.32 -16.67 -15.32
C GLY A 317 -9.34 -16.29 -16.80
N ILE A 318 -8.25 -15.71 -17.31
CA ILE A 318 -8.10 -15.36 -18.73
C ILE A 318 -6.91 -16.10 -19.33
N VAL A 319 -6.94 -16.29 -20.65
CA VAL A 319 -5.77 -16.73 -21.41
C VAL A 319 -5.00 -15.49 -21.82
N LYS A 320 -3.66 -15.55 -21.81
CA LYS A 320 -2.85 -14.42 -22.29
C LYS A 320 -3.29 -14.03 -23.71
N PRO A 321 -3.68 -12.77 -23.94
CA PRO A 321 -4.07 -12.32 -25.27
C PRO A 321 -2.84 -12.32 -26.19
N ALA A 322 -3.07 -12.58 -27.48
CA ALA A 322 -2.00 -12.55 -28.49
C ALA A 322 -1.41 -11.14 -28.64
N ASP A 323 -2.25 -10.11 -28.47
CA ASP A 323 -1.89 -8.69 -28.52
C ASP A 323 -2.43 -7.99 -27.26
N ILE A 324 -1.60 -7.16 -26.63
CA ILE A 324 -1.99 -6.23 -25.56
C ILE A 324 -1.92 -4.82 -26.14
N HIS A 325 -3.01 -4.06 -26.04
CA HIS A 325 -3.16 -2.72 -26.64
C HIS A 325 -3.08 -1.61 -25.62
#